data_AF-A0A4Y9MHX5-F1
#
_entry.id   AF-A0A4Y9MHX5-F1
#
_cell.length_a   1.000
_cell.length_b   1.000
_cell.length_c   1.000
_cell.angle_alpha   90.00
_cell.angle_beta   90.00
_cell.angle_gamma   90.00
#
_symmetry.space_group_name_H-M   'P 1'
#
loop_
_entity.id
_entity.type
_entity.pdbx_description
1 polymer ?
#
loop_
_entity_poly.entity_id
_entity_poly.type
_entity_poly.pdbx_seq_one_letter_code
_entity_poly.pdbx_strand_id
1 'polypeptide(L)'
;MYATGRELRDGYRKSLWAAFGSPAGAVAIATALTLVYVVPAAAAVTGSRIGALGYAAAVVGRVAAARWCGGRAWDALAHPLSVLALLELLASSWIGRTRGSLRWKGRAV
;
A
#
# COMPACT_ATOMS: atom_id res chain seq x y z
N MET A 1 -17.07 -4.48 -8.76
CA MET A 1 -16.60 -5.75 -8.16
C MET A 1 -16.83 -5.79 -6.65
N TYR A 2 -16.59 -4.69 -5.92
CA TYR A 2 -16.97 -4.52 -4.51
C TYR A 2 -18.04 -3.45 -4.38
N ALA A 3 -19.04 -3.67 -3.53
CA ALA A 3 -20.12 -2.72 -3.26
C ALA A 3 -19.84 -1.80 -2.06
N THR A 4 -18.95 -2.21 -1.16
CA THR A 4 -18.63 -1.46 0.06
C THR A 4 -17.12 -1.48 0.37
N GLY A 5 -16.66 -0.52 1.17
CA GLY A 5 -15.29 -0.51 1.68
C GLY A 5 -14.95 -1.72 2.54
N ARG A 6 -15.94 -2.34 3.20
CA ARG A 6 -15.77 -3.60 3.93
C ARG A 6 -15.49 -4.75 2.98
N GLU A 7 -16.29 -4.88 1.92
CA GLU A 7 -16.10 -5.92 0.91
C GLU A 7 -14.76 -5.77 0.19
N LEU A 8 -14.33 -4.53 -0.07
CA LEU A 8 -13.01 -4.23 -0.64
C LEU A 8 -11.88 -4.66 0.31
N ARG A 9 -11.97 -4.31 1.60
CA ARG A 9 -10.97 -4.69 2.61
C ARG A 9 -10.86 -6.21 2.73
N ASP A 10 -11.99 -6.90 2.84
CA ASP A 10 -12.03 -8.36 2.98
C ASP A 10 -11.49 -9.04 1.71
N GLY A 11 -11.78 -8.47 0.54
CA GLY A 11 -11.27 -8.94 -0.75
C GLY A 11 -9.75 -8.82 -0.85
N TYR A 12 -9.18 -7.69 -0.45
CA TYR A 12 -7.72 -7.52 -0.40
C TYR A 12 -7.06 -8.39 0.66
N ARG A 13 -7.63 -8.47 1.87
CA ARG A 13 -7.12 -9.32 2.96
C ARG A 13 -7.09 -10.79 2.59
N LYS A 14 -8.00 -11.25 1.74
CA LYS A 14 -8.01 -12.62 1.22
C LYS A 14 -6.72 -12.97 0.47
N SER A 15 -6.24 -12.06 -0.38
CA SER A 15 -5.21 -12.37 -1.38
C SER A 15 -3.83 -11.83 -1.06
N LEU A 16 -3.70 -10.78 -0.23
CA LEU A 16 -2.44 -10.06 -0.09
C LEU A 16 -1.29 -10.89 0.51
N TRP A 17 -1.59 -11.80 1.43
CA TRP A 17 -0.58 -12.68 2.02
C TRP A 17 0.11 -13.56 0.95
N ALA A 18 -0.59 -13.90 -0.12
CA ALA A 18 -0.06 -14.72 -1.22
C ALA A 18 0.64 -13.88 -2.31
N ALA A 19 0.41 -12.56 -2.35
CA ALA A 19 0.88 -11.69 -3.43
C ALA A 19 2.41 -11.60 -3.55
N PHE A 20 3.14 -11.84 -2.45
CA PHE A 20 4.60 -11.70 -2.38
C PHE A 20 5.33 -13.02 -2.04
N GLY A 21 4.62 -14.15 -2.12
CA GLY A 21 5.15 -15.52 -2.00
C GLY A 21 5.57 -15.96 -0.59
N SER A 22 6.13 -15.07 0.23
CA SER A 22 6.63 -15.41 1.58
C SER A 22 6.49 -14.24 2.58
N PRO A 23 6.56 -14.51 3.91
CA PRO A 23 6.60 -13.46 4.91
C PRO A 23 7.78 -12.50 4.72
N ALA A 24 8.96 -13.03 4.35
CA ALA A 24 10.14 -12.23 4.06
C ALA A 24 9.93 -11.32 2.84
N GLY A 25 9.31 -11.82 1.78
CA GLY A 25 8.93 -11.02 0.61
C GLY A 25 7.95 -9.90 0.96
N ALA A 26 6.97 -10.18 1.83
CA ALA A 26 6.03 -9.19 2.33
C ALA A 26 6.70 -8.09 3.18
N VAL A 27 7.67 -8.44 4.04
CA VAL A 27 8.45 -7.46 4.81
C VAL A 27 9.36 -6.64 3.89
N ALA A 28 9.98 -7.27 2.89
CA ALA A 28 10.85 -6.60 1.93
C ALA A 28 10.08 -5.52 1.15
N ILE A 29 8.92 -5.86 0.58
CA ILE A 29 8.11 -4.90 -0.17
C ILE A 29 7.53 -3.82 0.75
N ALA A 30 7.10 -4.18 1.96
CA ALA A 30 6.60 -3.21 2.94
C ALA A 30 7.66 -2.17 3.31
N THR A 31 8.88 -2.63 3.55
CA THR A 31 10.04 -1.78 3.84
C THR A 31 10.36 -0.88 2.66
N ALA A 32 10.47 -1.45 1.46
CA ALA A 32 10.79 -0.68 0.24
C ALA A 32 9.75 0.41 -0.02
N LEU A 33 8.45 0.09 0.05
CA LEU A 33 7.39 1.07 -0.14
C LEU A 33 7.41 2.16 0.94
N THR A 34 7.68 1.81 2.19
CA THR A 34 7.80 2.77 3.29
C THR A 34 8.96 3.72 3.07
N LEU A 35 10.13 3.21 2.72
CA LEU A 35 11.34 4.01 2.47
C LEU A 35 11.20 4.95 1.27
N VAL A 36 10.53 4.50 0.20
CA VAL A 36 10.38 5.30 -1.02
C VAL A 36 9.27 6.33 -0.90
N TYR A 37 8.13 5.97 -0.30
CA TYR A 37 6.92 6.80 -0.38
C TYR A 37 6.49 7.43 0.96
N VAL A 38 6.81 6.83 2.10
CA VAL A 38 6.33 7.31 3.41
C VAL A 38 7.41 8.14 4.11
N VAL A 39 8.64 7.63 4.22
CA VAL A 39 9.74 8.29 4.93
C VAL A 39 10.04 9.69 4.36
N PRO A 40 10.18 9.89 3.03
CA PRO A 40 10.46 11.21 2.50
C PRO A 40 9.32 12.20 2.76
N ALA A 41 8.07 11.75 2.65
CA ALA A 41 6.89 12.57 2.93
C ALA A 41 6.84 12.98 4.41
N ALA A 42 7.05 12.04 5.33
CA ALA A 42 7.11 12.32 6.77
C ALA A 42 8.23 13.30 7.10
N ALA A 43 9.43 13.09 6.55
CA ALA A 43 10.56 14.00 6.75
C ALA A 43 10.30 15.40 6.15
N ALA A 44 9.60 15.51 5.02
CA ALA A 44 9.22 16.79 4.44
C ALA A 44 8.30 17.58 5.38
N VAL A 45 7.33 16.92 6.00
CA VAL A 45 6.40 17.54 6.98
C VAL A 45 7.14 18.05 8.21
N THR A 46 8.24 17.42 8.61
CA THR A 46 9.10 17.90 9.71
C THR A 46 10.12 18.96 9.27
N GLY A 47 10.00 19.52 8.07
CA GLY A 47 10.87 20.59 7.56
C GLY A 47 12.15 20.13 6.87
N SER A 48 12.34 18.82 6.62
CA SER A 48 13.53 18.31 5.94
C SER A 48 13.51 18.64 4.44
N ARG A 49 14.52 19.38 3.98
CA ARG A 49 14.71 19.67 2.54
C ARG A 49 14.96 18.40 1.73
N ILE A 50 15.74 17.45 2.29
CA ILE A 50 16.00 16.16 1.64
C ILE A 50 14.70 15.35 1.56
N GLY A 51 13.88 15.37 2.63
CA GLY A 51 12.56 14.75 2.62
C GLY A 51 11.65 15.34 1.55
N ALA A 52 11.60 16.67 1.43
CA ALA A 52 10.82 17.37 0.41
C ALA A 52 11.25 17.00 -1.02
N LEU A 53 12.56 16.94 -1.29
CA LEU A 53 13.10 16.49 -2.58
C LEU A 53 12.72 15.04 -2.89
N GLY A 54 12.87 14.15 -1.91
CA GLY A 54 12.49 12.73 -2.06
C GLY A 54 10.99 12.56 -2.30
N TYR A 55 10.15 13.29 -1.57
CA TYR A 55 8.70 13.29 -1.79
C TYR A 55 8.33 13.83 -3.17
N ALA A 56 8.93 14.94 -3.61
CA ALA A 56 8.70 15.48 -4.95
C ALA A 56 9.10 14.48 -6.05
N ALA A 57 10.25 13.82 -5.91
CA ALA A 57 10.68 12.76 -6.83
C ALA A 57 9.69 11.59 -6.88
N ALA A 58 9.19 11.16 -5.72
CA ALA A 58 8.19 10.11 -5.61
C ALA A 58 6.86 10.50 -6.30
N VAL A 59 6.40 11.75 -6.11
CA VAL A 59 5.20 12.29 -6.77
C VAL A 59 5.39 12.32 -8.29
N VAL A 60 6.53 12.82 -8.79
CA VAL A 60 6.82 12.87 -10.23
C VAL A 60 6.82 11.47 -10.85
N GLY A 61 7.50 10.52 -10.22
CA GLY A 61 7.47 9.12 -10.65
C GLY A 61 6.06 8.55 -10.66
N ARG A 62 5.26 8.83 -9.63
CA ARG A 62 3.88 8.34 -9.54
C ARG A 62 2.95 8.97 -10.57
N VAL A 63 3.13 10.26 -10.88
CA VAL A 63 2.43 10.96 -11.95
C VAL A 63 2.75 10.35 -13.31
N ALA A 64 4.02 10.04 -13.60
CA ALA A 64 4.41 9.38 -14.85
C ALA A 64 3.72 8.02 -15.00
N ALA A 65 3.79 7.19 -13.95
CA ALA A 65 3.12 5.90 -13.93
C ALA A 65 1.58 6.02 -13.99
N ALA A 66 0.98 7.05 -13.39
CA ALA A 66 -0.46 7.30 -13.51
C ALA A 66 -0.85 7.61 -14.96
N ARG A 67 -0.07 8.42 -15.68
CA ARG A 67 -0.32 8.71 -17.09
C ARG A 67 -0.20 7.47 -17.98
N TRP A 68 0.81 6.63 -17.74
CA TRP A 68 0.96 5.37 -18.47
C TRP A 68 -0.16 4.36 -18.19
N CYS A 69 -0.69 4.32 -16.97
CA CYS A 69 -1.74 3.39 -16.59
C CYS A 69 -3.17 3.97 -16.72
N GLY A 70 -3.33 5.18 -17.26
CA GLY A 70 -4.65 5.84 -17.37
C GLY A 70 -5.28 6.29 -16.05
N GLY A 71 -4.48 6.47 -14.99
CA GLY A 71 -4.90 6.94 -13.67
C GLY A 71 -4.90 8.47 -13.52
N ARG A 72 -5.46 8.95 -12.42
CA ARG A 72 -5.52 10.39 -12.10
C ARG A 72 -4.18 10.85 -11.51
N ALA A 73 -3.53 11.82 -12.17
CA ALA A 73 -2.24 12.33 -11.74
C ALA A 73 -2.26 12.96 -10.33
N TRP A 74 -3.37 13.60 -9.95
CA TRP A 74 -3.52 14.26 -8.65
C TRP A 74 -3.48 13.29 -7.45
N ASP A 75 -3.85 12.02 -7.66
CA ASP A 75 -3.79 11.01 -6.61
C ASP A 75 -2.34 10.71 -6.17
N ALA A 76 -1.34 11.11 -6.97
CA ALA A 76 0.08 10.98 -6.64
C ALA A 76 0.47 11.75 -5.37
N LEU A 77 -0.17 12.89 -5.08
CA LEU A 77 0.11 13.67 -3.87
C LEU A 77 -0.32 12.91 -2.61
N ALA A 78 -1.43 12.18 -2.68
CA ALA A 78 -1.93 11.36 -1.57
C ALA A 78 -1.30 9.96 -1.52
N HIS A 79 -0.33 9.67 -2.41
CA HIS A 79 0.22 8.32 -2.53
C HIS A 79 0.83 7.75 -1.22
N PRO A 80 1.49 8.54 -0.34
CA PRO A 80 1.94 8.03 0.95
C PRO A 80 0.80 7.42 1.79
N LEU A 81 -0.40 8.01 1.73
CA LEU A 81 -1.58 7.49 2.43
C LEU A 81 -2.07 6.18 1.81
N SER A 82 -2.06 6.08 0.47
CA SER A 82 -2.39 4.85 -0.24
C SER A 82 -1.41 3.71 0.09
N VAL A 83 -0.12 4.03 0.26
CA VAL A 83 0.89 3.05 0.71
C VAL A 83 0.58 2.60 2.14
N LEU A 84 0.32 3.51 3.07
CA LEU A 84 -0.04 3.15 4.45
C LEU A 84 -1.28 2.24 4.50
N ALA A 85 -2.32 2.56 3.72
CA ALA A 85 -3.51 1.71 3.60
C ALA A 85 -3.18 0.32 3.04
N LEU A 86 -2.31 0.23 2.03
CA LEU A 86 -1.84 -1.05 1.50
C LEU A 86 -1.07 -1.86 2.54
N LEU A 87 -0.22 -1.21 3.35
CA LEU A 87 0.54 -1.87 4.42
C LEU A 87 -0.38 -2.39 5.53
N GLU A 88 -1.43 -1.65 5.89
CA GLU A 88 -2.47 -2.10 6.84
C GLU A 88 -3.22 -3.32 6.30
N LEU A 89 -3.61 -3.30 5.03
CA LEU A 89 -4.20 -4.46 4.36
C LEU A 89 -3.25 -5.66 4.31
N LEU A 90 -1.96 -5.44 4.05
CA LEU A 90 -0.94 -6.50 4.00
C LEU A 90 -0.75 -7.15 5.37
N ALA A 91 -0.57 -6.35 6.41
CA ALA A 91 -0.41 -6.82 7.78
C ALA A 91 -1.66 -7.58 8.23
N SER A 92 -2.84 -7.03 7.99
CA SER A 92 -4.09 -7.65 8.38
C SER A 92 -4.42 -8.92 7.59
N SER A 93 -3.98 -9.01 6.33
CA SER A 93 -4.01 -10.25 5.53
C SER A 93 -3.16 -11.35 6.16
N TRP A 94 -1.90 -11.05 6.52
CA TRP A 94 -0.98 -11.99 7.16
C TRP A 94 -1.46 -12.44 8.54
N ILE A 95 -1.91 -11.50 9.40
CA ILE A 95 -2.50 -11.83 10.71
C ILE A 95 -3.72 -12.75 10.53
N GLY A 96 -4.55 -12.47 9.52
CA GLY A 96 -5.70 -13.31 9.21
C GLY A 96 -5.28 -14.73 8.82
N ARG A 97 -4.27 -14.85 7.95
CA ARG A 97 -3.74 -16.11 7.43
C ARG A 97 -3.09 -16.97 8.50
N THR A 98 -2.34 -16.38 9.42
CA THR A 98 -1.69 -17.10 10.53
C THR A 98 -2.71 -17.59 11.56
N ARG A 99 -3.79 -16.82 11.76
CA ARG A 99 -4.88 -17.19 12.68
C ARG A 99 -5.97 -18.07 12.06
N GLY A 100 -5.89 -18.40 10.77
CA GLY A 100 -6.94 -19.16 10.07
C GLY A 100 -8.30 -18.47 10.06
N SER A 101 -8.32 -17.14 10.14
CA SER A 101 -9.53 -16.32 10.33
C SER A 101 -10.02 -15.63 9.05
N LEU A 102 -9.32 -15.83 7.93
CA LEU A 102 -9.72 -15.25 6.65
C LEU A 102 -11.04 -15.86 6.17
N ARG A 103 -11.99 -14.99 5.84
CA ARG A 103 -13.26 -15.36 5.24
C ARG A 103 -13.53 -14.49 4.02
N TRP A 104 -14.09 -15.10 2.98
CA TRP A 104 -14.47 -14.42 1.76
C TRP A 104 -15.83 -14.90 1.27
N LYS A 105 -16.80 -13.99 1.15
CA LYS A 105 -18.18 -14.31 0.74
C LYS A 105 -18.73 -15.54 1.49
N GLY A 106 -18.55 -15.56 2.81
CA GLY A 106 -19.01 -16.63 3.70
C GLY A 106 -18.10 -17.86 3.82
N ARG A 107 -17.09 -18.02 2.97
CA ARG A 107 -16.21 -19.20 2.94
C ARG A 107 -14.88 -18.93 3.64
N ALA A 108 -14.31 -19.93 4.32
CA ALA A 108 -12.92 -19.87 4.83
C ALA A 108 -11.91 -19.84 3.66
N VAL A 109 -10.76 -19.20 3.88
CA VAL A 109 -9.68 -19.04 2.87
C VAL A 109 -8.32 -19.33 3.49
#